data_AF-A0A935DLU2-F1
#
_entry.id   AF-A0A935DLU2-F1
#
_cell.length_a   1.000
_cell.length_b   1.000
_cell.length_c   1.000
_cell.angle_alpha   90.00
_cell.angle_beta   90.00
_cell.angle_gamma   90.00
#
_symmetry.space_group_name_H-M   'P 1'
#
loop_
_entity.id
_entity.type
_entity.pdbx_description
1 polymer ?
#
loop_
_entity_poly.entity_id
_entity_poly.type
_entity_poly.pdbx_seq_one_letter_code
_entity_poly.pdbx_strand_id
1 'polypeptide(L)'
;MDGEGTAPTRATIDRAASSIRALSAEGNAPTPYLYPTPEGEIRAEWPLADGEITAIFDAAGERAYLHASNSRGELVEESDVEAGDVGALREFLARNIASLEVLP
;
A
#
# COMPACT_ATOMS: atom_id res chain seq x y z
N MET A 1 -12.30 -21.91 -7.18
CA MET A 1 -11.18 -21.44 -6.32
C MET A 1 -11.26 -22.30 -5.09
N ASP A 2 -10.45 -23.35 -5.06
CA ASP A 2 -10.29 -24.22 -3.89
C ASP A 2 -9.64 -23.37 -2.79
N GLY A 3 -10.24 -23.31 -1.60
CA GLY A 3 -9.92 -22.35 -0.54
C GLY A 3 -8.56 -22.57 0.14
N GLU A 4 -7.49 -22.76 -0.62
CA GLU A 4 -6.10 -22.95 -0.19
C GLU A 4 -5.36 -21.62 0.07
N GLY A 5 -6.09 -20.54 0.37
CA GLY A 5 -5.49 -19.27 0.77
C GLY A 5 -5.12 -19.28 2.26
N THR A 6 -3.95 -18.75 2.60
CA THR A 6 -3.59 -18.44 3.98
C THR A 6 -4.35 -17.19 4.40
N ALA A 7 -5.18 -17.28 5.43
CA ALA A 7 -5.86 -16.10 5.97
C ALA A 7 -4.82 -15.18 6.66
N PRO A 8 -4.87 -13.85 6.43
CA PRO A 8 -4.02 -12.92 7.17
C PRO A 8 -4.24 -13.05 8.67
N THR A 9 -3.15 -12.96 9.44
CA THR A 9 -3.26 -13.01 10.89
C THR A 9 -3.96 -11.76 11.41
N ARG A 10 -4.54 -11.84 12.61
CA ARG A 10 -5.14 -10.67 13.26
C ARG A 10 -4.12 -9.54 13.44
N ALA A 11 -2.87 -9.89 13.76
CA ALA A 11 -1.78 -8.91 13.92
C ALA A 11 -1.50 -8.17 12.61
N THR A 12 -1.47 -8.88 11.48
CA THR A 12 -1.31 -8.30 10.14
C THR A 12 -2.43 -7.31 9.83
N ILE A 13 -3.68 -7.72 10.07
CA ILE A 13 -4.87 -6.88 9.88
C ILE A 13 -4.80 -5.62 10.75
N ASP A 14 -4.51 -5.77 12.03
CA ASP A 14 -4.49 -4.64 12.97
C ASP A 14 -3.36 -3.66 12.64
N ARG A 15 -2.18 -4.14 12.21
CA ARG A 15 -1.07 -3.28 11.77
C ARG A 15 -1.38 -2.55 10.48
N ALA A 16 -1.78 -3.26 9.43
CA ALA A 16 -2.17 -2.62 8.16
C ALA A 16 -3.29 -1.58 8.38
N ALA A 17 -4.33 -1.94 9.14
CA ALA A 17 -5.42 -1.01 9.46
C ALA A 17 -4.94 0.22 10.24
N SER A 18 -3.99 0.06 11.17
CA SER A 18 -3.44 1.18 11.94
C SER A 18 -2.62 2.12 11.06
N SER A 19 -1.77 1.59 10.20
CA SER A 19 -0.95 2.39 9.28
C SER A 19 -1.81 3.14 8.28
N ILE A 20 -2.81 2.49 7.67
CA ILE A 20 -3.74 3.14 6.74
C ILE A 20 -4.55 4.25 7.44
N ARG A 21 -5.06 3.99 8.66
CA ARG A 21 -5.79 5.02 9.41
C ARG A 21 -4.92 6.23 9.75
N ALA A 22 -3.65 5.99 10.11
CA ALA A 22 -2.71 7.08 10.39
C ALA A 22 -2.45 7.91 9.12
N LEU A 23 -2.22 7.25 7.98
CA LEU A 23 -2.07 7.92 6.68
C LEU A 23 -3.30 8.76 6.31
N SER A 24 -4.51 8.21 6.48
CA SER A 24 -5.76 8.94 6.20
C SER A 24 -5.97 10.14 7.13
N ALA A 25 -5.58 10.04 8.42
CA ALA A 25 -5.74 11.12 9.39
C ALA A 25 -4.86 12.33 9.07
N GLU A 26 -3.74 12.13 8.39
CA GLU A 26 -2.81 13.18 7.98
C GLU A 26 -3.24 13.89 6.67
N GLY A 27 -4.30 13.42 6.01
CA GLY A 27 -5.02 14.16 4.96
C GLY A 27 -4.36 14.23 3.57
N ASN A 28 -3.21 13.57 3.36
CA ASN A 28 -2.43 13.69 2.12
C ASN A 28 -2.55 12.51 1.15
N ALA A 29 -3.30 11.47 1.50
CA ALA A 29 -3.48 10.31 0.63
C ALA A 29 -4.97 9.92 0.54
N PRO A 30 -5.47 9.54 -0.65
CA PRO A 30 -6.81 8.98 -0.77
C PRO A 30 -6.92 7.67 0.03
N THR A 31 -8.15 7.26 0.33
CA THR A 31 -8.38 5.95 0.97
C THR A 31 -8.10 4.84 -0.05
N PRO A 32 -7.21 3.87 0.24
CA PRO A 32 -6.93 2.79 -0.69
C PRO A 32 -8.05 1.74 -0.70
N TYR A 33 -8.06 0.94 -1.76
CA TYR A 33 -8.69 -0.38 -1.71
C TYR A 33 -7.82 -1.33 -0.90
N LEU A 34 -8.42 -2.07 0.03
CA LEU A 34 -7.73 -3.05 0.86
C LEU A 34 -8.28 -4.44 0.60
N TYR A 35 -7.40 -5.41 0.38
CA TYR A 35 -7.80 -6.79 0.21
C TYR A 35 -6.72 -7.78 0.70
N PRO A 36 -7.12 -8.94 1.23
CA PRO A 36 -6.19 -10.00 1.59
C PRO A 36 -5.63 -10.69 0.33
N THR A 37 -4.41 -11.20 0.40
CA THR A 37 -3.83 -12.05 -0.64
C THR A 37 -3.93 -13.53 -0.27
N PRO A 38 -3.85 -14.47 -1.24
CA PRO A 38 -3.75 -15.91 -0.95
C PRO A 38 -2.57 -16.29 -0.05
N GLU A 39 -1.52 -15.47 -0.02
CA GLU A 39 -0.31 -15.67 0.77
C GLU A 39 -0.45 -15.22 2.23
N GLY A 40 -1.60 -14.65 2.62
CA GLY A 40 -1.85 -14.14 3.97
C GLY A 40 -1.37 -12.71 4.20
N GLU A 41 -1.03 -12.01 3.14
CA GLU A 41 -0.65 -10.60 3.15
C GLU A 41 -1.89 -9.71 3.06
N ILE A 42 -1.68 -8.40 3.23
CA ILE A 42 -2.70 -7.39 2.95
C ILE A 42 -2.16 -6.47 1.88
N ARG A 43 -2.89 -6.34 0.78
CA ARG A 43 -2.59 -5.40 -0.28
C ARG A 43 -3.48 -4.17 -0.16
N ALA A 44 -2.84 -3.01 -0.25
CA ALA A 44 -3.46 -1.70 -0.36
C ALA A 44 -3.17 -1.09 -1.73
N GLU A 45 -4.18 -0.57 -2.41
CA GLU A 45 -4.04 0.06 -3.72
C GLU A 45 -4.64 1.47 -3.72
N TRP A 46 -3.84 2.43 -4.17
CA TRP A 46 -4.24 3.79 -4.47
C TRP A 46 -4.24 3.96 -6.00
N PRO A 47 -5.40 3.86 -6.67
CA PRO A 47 -5.49 4.21 -8.07
C PRO A 47 -5.34 5.73 -8.23
N LEU A 48 -4.55 6.14 -9.22
CA LEU A 48 -4.27 7.54 -9.54
C LEU A 48 -4.59 7.79 -11.01
N ALA A 49 -4.53 9.06 -11.44
CA ALA A 49 -4.91 9.44 -12.81
C ALA A 49 -3.99 8.81 -13.88
N ASP A 50 -2.67 8.81 -13.64
CA ASP A 50 -1.67 8.27 -14.58
C ASP A 50 -0.89 7.09 -14.00
N GLY A 51 -1.50 6.33 -13.09
CA GLY A 51 -0.83 5.19 -12.48
C GLY A 51 -1.52 4.63 -11.23
N GLU A 52 -0.76 3.87 -10.46
CA GLU A 52 -1.20 3.35 -9.18
C GLU A 52 -0.04 3.27 -8.19
N ILE A 53 -0.39 3.30 -6.91
CA ILE A 53 0.52 2.93 -5.83
C ILE A 53 -0.05 1.69 -5.16
N THR A 54 0.80 0.69 -4.94
CA THR A 54 0.50 -0.53 -4.20
C THR A 54 1.36 -0.57 -2.94
N ALA A 55 0.78 -0.96 -1.81
CA ALA A 55 1.51 -1.41 -0.63
C ALA A 55 1.11 -2.85 -0.28
N ILE A 56 2.08 -3.74 -0.08
CA ILE A 56 1.87 -5.13 0.36
C ILE A 56 2.45 -5.27 1.75
N PHE A 57 1.58 -5.39 2.75
CA PHE A 57 1.96 -5.71 4.12
C PHE A 57 2.18 -7.22 4.21
N ASP A 58 3.40 -7.62 4.58
CA ASP A 58 3.76 -9.03 4.65
C ASP A 58 2.87 -9.83 5.61
N ALA A 59 2.91 -11.15 5.50
CA ALA A 59 2.07 -12.02 6.33
C ALA A 59 2.32 -11.87 7.85
N ALA A 60 3.50 -11.36 8.26
CA ALA A 60 3.81 -11.05 9.65
C ALA A 60 3.31 -9.65 10.09
N GLY A 61 2.91 -8.81 9.13
CA GLY A 61 2.62 -7.39 9.29
C GLY A 61 3.84 -6.59 9.75
N GLU A 62 5.06 -7.07 9.53
CA GLU A 62 6.28 -6.39 9.99
C GLU A 62 6.77 -5.38 8.96
N ARG A 63 6.64 -5.72 7.67
CA ARG A 63 7.13 -4.89 6.57
C ARG A 63 6.04 -4.58 5.57
N ALA A 64 6.21 -3.47 4.86
CA ALA A 64 5.38 -3.04 3.76
C ALA A 64 6.25 -2.82 2.52
N TYR A 65 5.95 -3.58 1.46
CA TYR A 65 6.56 -3.42 0.15
C TYR A 65 5.73 -2.43 -0.68
N LEU A 66 6.36 -1.34 -1.11
CA LEU A 66 5.72 -0.23 -1.79
C LEU A 66 6.13 -0.24 -3.26
N HIS A 67 5.17 -0.15 -4.15
CA HIS A 67 5.35 -0.07 -5.60
C HIS A 67 4.52 1.07 -6.17
N ALA A 68 5.15 1.94 -6.95
CA ALA A 68 4.49 2.94 -7.77
C ALA A 68 4.70 2.59 -9.23
N SER A 69 3.64 2.58 -10.02
CA SER A 69 3.70 2.30 -11.46
C SER A 69 2.87 3.32 -12.24
N ASN A 70 3.28 3.60 -13.47
CA ASN A 70 2.51 4.48 -14.37
C ASN A 70 1.37 3.72 -15.06
N SER A 71 0.55 4.44 -15.84
CA SER A 71 -0.58 3.87 -16.59
C SER A 71 -0.19 2.80 -17.63
N ARG A 72 1.10 2.71 -17.98
CA ARG A 72 1.66 1.67 -18.86
C ARG A 72 2.14 0.44 -18.10
N GLY A 73 2.00 0.44 -16.77
CA GLY A 73 2.49 -0.62 -15.87
C GLY A 73 4.01 -0.59 -15.67
N GLU A 74 4.69 0.49 -16.08
CA GLU A 74 6.13 0.62 -15.88
C GLU A 74 6.40 1.06 -14.44
N LEU A 75 7.34 0.39 -13.77
CA LEU A 75 7.77 0.73 -12.42
C LEU A 75 8.37 2.14 -12.40
N VAL A 76 7.84 2.99 -11.52
CA VAL A 76 8.32 4.34 -11.26
C VAL A 76 9.26 4.32 -10.06
N GLU A 77 8.82 3.73 -8.95
CA GLU A 77 9.58 3.65 -7.72
C GLU A 77 9.18 2.40 -6.93
N GLU A 78 10.14 1.82 -6.22
CA GLU A 78 9.89 0.79 -5.23
C GLU A 78 10.60 1.10 -3.93
N SER A 79 10.00 0.71 -2.81
CA SER A 79 10.57 0.87 -1.49
C SER A 79 10.10 -0.23 -0.57
N ASP A 80 10.86 -0.42 0.50
CA ASP A 80 10.62 -1.45 1.49
C ASP A 80 10.84 -0.84 2.86
N VAL A 81 9.78 -0.83 3.67
CA VAL A 81 9.73 -0.08 4.92
C VAL A 81 9.14 -0.96 6.03
N GLU A 82 9.40 -0.58 7.28
CA GLU A 82 8.67 -1.17 8.40
C GLU A 82 7.18 -0.79 8.29
N ALA A 83 6.28 -1.75 8.45
CA ALA A 83 4.84 -1.52 8.33
C ALA A 83 4.32 -0.46 9.31
N GLY A 84 4.99 -0.27 10.44
CA GLY A 84 4.69 0.74 11.45
C GLY A 84 5.31 2.11 11.21
N ASP A 85 6.20 2.26 10.22
CA ASP A 85 6.81 3.54 9.88
C ASP A 85 5.86 4.35 8.97
N VAL A 86 4.87 4.98 9.62
CA VAL A 86 3.90 5.85 8.96
C VAL A 86 4.58 7.02 8.24
N GLY A 87 5.73 7.49 8.74
CA GLY A 87 6.50 8.56 8.13
C GLY A 87 7.03 8.15 6.76
N ALA A 88 7.70 6.99 6.69
CA ALA A 88 8.23 6.45 5.44
C ALA A 88 7.12 6.12 4.43
N LEU A 89 6.02 5.50 4.88
CA LEU A 89 4.84 5.23 4.05
C LEU A 89 4.27 6.51 3.45
N ARG A 90 4.13 7.56 4.27
CA ARG A 90 3.61 8.86 3.84
C ARG A 90 4.53 9.53 2.85
N GLU A 91 5.84 9.53 3.11
CA GLU A 91 6.82 10.14 2.20
C GLU A 91 6.79 9.48 0.83
N PHE A 92 6.70 8.15 0.77
CA PHE A 92 6.55 7.43 -0.48
C PHE A 92 5.25 7.82 -1.22
N LEU A 93 4.12 7.82 -0.51
CA LEU A 93 2.82 8.19 -1.08
C LEU A 93 2.81 9.63 -1.58
N ALA A 94 3.23 10.60 -0.77
CA ALA A 94 3.21 12.00 -1.14
C ALA A 94 4.08 12.30 -2.37
N ARG A 95 5.27 11.67 -2.44
CA ARG A 95 6.19 11.83 -3.57
C ARG A 95 5.57 11.31 -4.87
N ASN A 96 4.94 10.13 -4.81
CA ASN A 96 4.43 9.45 -6.00
C ASN A 96 3.03 9.94 -6.42
N ILE A 97 2.15 10.29 -5.48
CA ILE A 97 0.87 10.95 -5.79
C ILE A 97 1.13 12.26 -6.54
N ALA A 98 2.05 13.09 -6.04
CA ALA A 98 2.42 14.32 -6.71
C ALA A 98 3.03 14.09 -8.11
N SER A 99 3.61 12.93 -8.39
CA SER A 99 4.16 12.60 -9.71
C SER A 99 3.10 12.00 -10.66
N LEU A 100 2.13 11.25 -10.15
CA LEU A 100 1.18 10.44 -10.93
C LEU A 100 -0.23 11.07 -11.03
N GLU A 101 -0.51 12.12 -10.27
CA GLU A 101 -1.75 12.92 -10.39
C GLU A 101 -1.57 14.22 -11.20
N VAL A 102 -0.35 14.56 -11.62
CA VAL A 102 -0.13 15.71 -12.51
C VAL A 102 -0.65 15.36 -13.89
N LEU A 103 -1.85 15.83 -14.19
CA LEU A 103 -2.35 15.88 -15.56
C LEU A 103 -1.46 16.84 -16.37
N PRO A 104 -0.97 16.43 -17.56
CA PRO A 104 -0.20 17.31 -18.45
C PRO A 104 -1.01 18.50 -18.97
#